data_AF-A0A6V7KRI7-F1
#
_entry.id   AF-A0A6V7KRI7-F1
#
_cell.length_a   1.000
_cell.length_b   1.000
_cell.length_c   1.000
_cell.angle_alpha   90.00
_cell.angle_beta   90.00
_cell.angle_gamma   90.00
#
_symmetry.space_group_name_H-M   'P 1'
#
loop_
_entity.id
_entity.type
_entity.pdbx_description
1 polymer ?
#
loop_
_entity_poly.entity_id
_entity_poly.type
_entity_poly.pdbx_seq_one_letter_code
_entity_poly.pdbx_strand_id
1 'polypeptide(L)'
;DMRYKPRAPRPCKLDPFKPYILERVSAARPHWIPASVLLREIRQRGYDGGYSMLTAFLPPMKQPITEEVTRSETEPGFQMQIDFTIIRL
;
A
#
# COMPACT_ATOMS: atom_id res chain seq x y z
N ASP A 1 -23.43 -6.96 31.85
CA ASP A 1 -22.20 -6.22 31.53
C ASP A 1 -21.16 -7.19 30.96
N MET A 2 -21.28 -7.57 29.68
CA MET A 2 -20.26 -8.40 29.02
C MET A 2 -19.17 -7.48 28.45
N ARG A 3 -18.32 -6.95 29.34
CA ARG A 3 -17.10 -6.26 28.94
C ARG A 3 -16.12 -7.29 28.37
N TYR A 4 -16.10 -7.40 27.04
CA TYR A 4 -15.07 -8.15 26.33
C TYR A 4 -13.70 -7.58 26.74
N LYS A 5 -12.96 -8.32 27.57
CA LYS A 5 -11.58 -7.96 27.93
C LYS A 5 -10.71 -8.03 26.67
N PRO A 6 -9.80 -7.06 26.44
CA PRO A 6 -8.90 -7.10 25.30
C PRO A 6 -8.07 -8.38 25.38
N ARG A 7 -8.23 -9.24 24.37
CA ARG A 7 -7.54 -10.53 24.31
C ARG A 7 -6.06 -10.27 24.09
N ALA A 8 -5.20 -10.86 24.92
CA ALA A 8 -3.76 -10.83 24.70
C ALA A 8 -3.46 -11.25 23.25
N PRO A 9 -2.58 -10.52 22.53
CA PRO A 9 -2.30 -10.81 21.13
C PRO A 9 -1.76 -12.24 21.07
N ARG A 10 -2.55 -13.12 20.46
CA ARG A 10 -2.11 -14.49 20.23
C ARG A 10 -0.91 -14.43 19.28
N PRO A 11 0.12 -15.29 19.49
CA PRO A 11 1.19 -15.41 18.52
C PRO A 11 0.58 -15.80 17.18
N CYS A 12 0.75 -14.93 16.19
CA CYS A 12 0.25 -15.09 14.83
C CYS A 12 1.41 -15.56 13.95
N LYS A 13 1.11 -16.37 12.93
CA LYS A 13 2.11 -16.84 11.94
C LYS A 13 2.93 -15.70 11.29
N LEU A 14 2.40 -14.47 11.30
CA LEU A 14 3.06 -13.28 10.76
C LEU A 14 4.13 -12.69 11.69
N ASP A 15 4.12 -13.00 12.99
CA ASP A 15 5.00 -12.36 13.98
C ASP A 15 6.50 -12.44 13.64
N PRO A 16 7.04 -13.58 13.18
CA PRO A 16 8.45 -13.67 12.79
C PRO A 16 8.81 -12.77 11.59
N PHE A 17 7.83 -12.39 10.77
CA PHE A 17 8.03 -11.61 9.54
C PHE A 17 7.74 -10.12 9.72
N LYS A 18 7.17 -9.71 10.86
CA LYS A 18 6.86 -8.30 11.15
C LYS A 18 8.09 -7.37 11.07
N PRO A 19 9.27 -7.73 11.63
CA PRO A 19 10.44 -6.86 11.56
C PRO A 19 10.83 -6.56 10.11
N TYR A 20 10.83 -7.59 9.27
CA TYR A 20 11.13 -7.44 7.84
C TYR A 20 10.11 -6.55 7.11
N ILE A 21 8.81 -6.75 7.37
CA ILE A 21 7.76 -5.92 6.75
C ILE A 21 7.94 -4.45 7.13
N LEU A 22 8.23 -4.16 8.40
CA LEU A 22 8.44 -2.80 8.89
C LEU A 22 9.64 -2.14 8.21
N GLU A 23 10.76 -2.86 8.13
CA GLU A 23 11.97 -2.39 7.44
C GLU A 23 11.69 -2.10 5.95
N ARG A 24 11.01 -3.02 5.25
CA ARG A 24 10.67 -2.85 3.83
C ARG A 24 9.75 -1.67 3.58
N VAL A 25 8.71 -1.51 4.40
CA VAL A 25 7.80 -0.36 4.31
C VAL A 25 8.54 0.94 4.60
N SER A 26 9.44 0.95 5.58
CA SER A 26 10.24 2.13 5.91
C SER A 26 11.19 2.51 4.77
N ALA A 27 11.87 1.52 4.17
CA ALA A 27 12.79 1.73 3.06
C ALA A 27 12.11 2.20 1.77
N ALA A 28 10.81 1.94 1.60
CA ALA A 28 10.06 2.36 0.43
C ALA A 28 9.46 3.77 0.55
N ARG A 29 9.47 4.39 1.74
CA ARG A 29 8.91 5.73 1.91
C ARG A 29 9.57 6.74 0.96
N PRO A 30 8.81 7.62 0.31
CA PRO A 30 7.36 7.89 0.51
C PRO A 30 6.43 6.95 -0.27
N HIS A 31 6.95 6.05 -1.09
CA HIS A 31 6.16 5.14 -1.92
C HIS A 31 5.57 3.98 -1.11
N TRP A 32 4.40 3.50 -1.55
CA TRP A 32 3.71 2.39 -0.92
C TRP A 32 3.99 1.07 -1.65
N ILE A 33 4.47 0.05 -0.94
CA ILE A 33 4.63 -1.31 -1.49
C ILE A 33 3.27 -2.04 -1.43
N PRO A 34 2.76 -2.57 -2.56
CA PRO A 34 1.54 -3.37 -2.55
C PRO A 34 1.65 -4.61 -1.65
N ALA A 35 0.55 -4.96 -0.97
CA ALA A 35 0.50 -6.12 -0.08
C ALA A 35 0.83 -7.44 -0.79
N SER A 36 0.52 -7.55 -2.09
CA SER A 36 0.88 -8.72 -2.92
C SER A 36 2.39 -8.89 -3.08
N VAL A 37 3.12 -7.78 -3.23
CA VAL A 37 4.59 -7.79 -3.32
C VAL A 37 5.19 -8.22 -1.99
N LEU A 38 4.74 -7.60 -0.89
CA LEU A 38 5.16 -7.99 0.46
C LEU A 38 4.86 -9.46 0.76
N LEU A 39 3.69 -9.96 0.36
CA LEU A 39 3.31 -11.37 0.51
C LEU A 39 4.27 -12.30 -0.23
N ARG A 40 4.66 -11.96 -1.46
CA ARG A 40 5.62 -12.74 -2.24
C ARG A 40 6.99 -12.77 -1.57
N GLU A 41 7.46 -11.62 -1.09
CA GLU A 41 8.76 -11.51 -0.40
C GLU A 41 8.79 -12.35 0.88
N ILE A 42 7.76 -12.28 1.73
CA ILE A 42 7.72 -13.07 2.97
C ILE A 42 7.51 -14.56 2.70
N ARG A 43 6.80 -14.95 1.63
CA ARG A 43 6.67 -16.35 1.21
C ARG A 43 8.02 -16.96 0.82
N GLN A 44 8.85 -16.20 0.11
CA GLN A 44 10.23 -16.62 -0.20
C GLN A 44 11.08 -16.82 1.06
N ARG A 45 10.70 -16.16 2.16
CA ARG A 45 11.34 -16.28 3.48
C ARG A 45 10.71 -17.39 4.36
N GLY A 46 9.77 -18.16 3.84
CA GLY A 46 9.13 -19.27 4.56
C GLY A 46 7.78 -18.92 5.21
N TYR A 47 7.12 -17.83 4.81
CA TYR A 47 5.78 -17.51 5.32
C TYR A 47 4.70 -18.40 4.70
N ASP A 48 4.05 -19.20 5.54
CA ASP A 48 2.93 -20.09 5.19
C ASP A 48 1.54 -19.53 5.61
N GLY A 49 1.47 -18.23 5.94
CA GLY A 49 0.21 -17.59 6.29
C GLY A 49 -0.56 -17.02 5.10
N GLY A 50 -1.79 -16.58 5.37
CA GLY A 50 -2.69 -16.03 4.35
C GLY A 50 -2.53 -14.53 4.11
N TYR A 51 -2.95 -14.08 2.93
CA TYR A 51 -2.99 -12.66 2.55
C TYR A 51 -3.73 -11.79 3.59
N SER A 52 -4.83 -12.29 4.17
CA SER A 52 -5.65 -11.57 5.14
C SER A 52 -4.91 -11.19 6.42
N MET A 53 -3.96 -12.01 6.89
CA MET A 53 -3.15 -11.67 8.07
C MET A 53 -2.21 -10.51 7.78
N LEU A 54 -1.59 -10.51 6.59
CA LEU A 54 -0.73 -9.42 6.15
C LEU A 54 -1.53 -8.13 5.98
N THR A 55 -2.69 -8.18 5.30
CA THR A 55 -3.52 -6.99 5.08
C THR A 55 -4.20 -6.47 6.34
N ALA A 56 -4.37 -7.29 7.38
CA ALA A 56 -4.81 -6.81 8.70
C ALA A 56 -3.68 -6.07 9.45
N PHE A 57 -2.41 -6.39 9.16
CA PHE A 57 -1.25 -5.76 9.80
C PHE A 57 -0.82 -4.44 9.14
N LEU A 58 -1.00 -4.30 7.82
CA LEU A 58 -0.57 -3.14 7.02
C LEU A 58 -1.29 -1.78 7.25
N PRO A 59 -2.58 -1.69 7.64
CA PRO A 59 -3.32 -0.44 7.72
C PRO A 59 -2.65 0.68 8.55
N PRO A 60 -2.14 0.44 9.78
CA PRO A 60 -1.50 1.50 10.56
C PRO A 60 -0.20 2.06 9.94
N MET A 61 0.37 1.37 8.95
CA MET A 61 1.59 1.80 8.27
C MET A 61 1.33 2.65 7.03
N LYS A 62 0.11 2.62 6.47
CA LYS A 62 -0.27 3.44 5.32
C LYS A 62 -0.42 4.89 5.77
N GLN A 63 0.58 5.71 5.49
CA GLN A 63 0.42 7.15 5.60
C GLN A 63 -0.41 7.61 4.39
N PRO A 64 -1.44 8.45 4.57
CA PRO A 64 -2.05 9.13 3.44
C PRO A 64 -0.94 9.99 2.81
N ILE A 65 -0.68 9.74 1.53
CA ILE A 65 0.14 10.65 0.74
C ILE A 65 -0.73 11.89 0.63
N THR A 66 -0.44 12.90 1.45
CA THR A 66 -0.91 14.26 1.15
C THR A 66 -0.13 14.65 -0.09
N GLU A 67 -0.73 14.40 -1.25
CA GLU A 67 -0.30 15.04 -2.48
C GLU A 67 -0.44 16.53 -2.20
N GLU A 68 0.69 17.18 -1.91
CA GLU A 68 0.73 18.63 -1.86
C GLU A 68 0.32 19.09 -3.24
N VAL A 69 -0.94 19.50 -3.38
CA VAL A 69 -1.49 20.04 -4.61
C VAL A 69 -0.76 21.34 -4.85
N THR A 70 0.42 21.23 -5.46
CA THR A 70 1.11 22.37 -6.04
C THR A 70 0.18 22.85 -7.14
N ARG A 71 -0.58 23.91 -6.85
CA ARG A 71 -1.29 24.63 -7.90
C ARG A 71 -0.21 25.19 -8.82
N SER A 72 0.03 24.48 -9.91
CA SER A 72 0.78 25.04 -11.02
C SER A 72 -0.11 26.13 -11.60
N GLU A 73 0.19 27.39 -11.29
CA GLU A 73 -0.43 28.53 -11.94
C GLU A 73 0.11 28.53 -13.39
N THR A 74 -0.60 27.84 -14.30
CA THR A 74 -0.27 27.84 -15.71
C THR A 74 -0.79 29.14 -16.32
N GLU A 75 0.10 30.01 -16.79
CA GLU A 75 -0.29 31.16 -17.62
C GLU A 75 -1.02 30.67 -18.89
N PRO A 76 -2.09 31.34 -19.35
CA PRO A 76 -2.81 30.93 -20.55
C PRO A 76 -1.89 31.07 -21.78
N GLY A 77 -1.59 29.95 -22.46
CA GLY A 77 -0.70 29.98 -23.62
C GLY A 77 -0.84 28.75 -24.52
N PHE A 78 -1.56 28.93 -25.64
CA PHE A 78 -1.69 28.08 -26.83
C PHE A 78 -1.95 26.59 -26.61
N GLN A 79 -3.22 26.22 -26.39
CA GLN A 79 -3.69 24.85 -26.62
C GLN A 79 -3.98 24.61 -28.11
N MET A 80 -3.52 23.48 -28.63
CA MET A 80 -3.94 22.92 -29.91
C MET A 80 -4.82 21.69 -29.62
N GLN A 81 -6.04 21.68 -30.16
CA GLN A 81 -6.90 20.49 -30.16
C GLN A 81 -6.54 19.59 -31.34
N ILE A 82 -6.47 18.28 -31.08
CA ILE A 82 -6.37 17.24 -32.09
C ILE A 82 -7.56 16.31 -31.88
N ASP A 83 -8.49 16.32 -32.83
CA ASP A 83 -9.60 15.36 -32.89
C ASP A 83 -9.16 14.11 -33.65
N PHE A 84 -9.43 12.94 -33.08
CA PHE A 84 -9.26 11.66 -33.78
C PHE A 84 -10.62 11.14 -34.25
N THR A 85 -10.71 10.76 -35.52
CA THR A 85 -11.85 10.03 -36.08
C THR A 85 -11.38 8.76 -36.77
N ILE A 86 -12.21 7.72 -36.77
CA ILE A 86 -11.92 6.44 -37.43
C ILE A 86 -12.61 6.46 -38.79
N ILE A 87 -11.83 6.51 -39.86
CA ILE A 87 -12.32 6.34 -41.24
C ILE A 87 -12.35 4.83 -41.53
N ARG A 88 -13.53 4.29 -41.87
CA ARG A 88 -13.68 2.95 -42.43
C ARG A 88 -13.85 3.09 -43.95
N LEU A 89 -13.01 2.38 -44.72
CA LEU A 89 -13.12 2.23 -46.17
C LEU A 89 -14.17 1.18 -46.53
#